data_AF-O28259-F1
#
_entry.id   AF-O28259-F1
#
_cell.length_a   1.000
_cell.length_b   1.000
_cell.length_c   1.000
_cell.angle_alpha   90.00
_cell.angle_beta   90.00
_cell.angle_gamma   90.00
#
_symmetry.space_group_name_H-M   'P 1'
#
loop_
_entity.id
_entity.type
_entity.pdbx_description
1 polymer ?
#
loop_
_entity_poly.entity_id
_entity_poly.type
_entity_poly.pdbx_seq_one_letter_code
_entity_poly.pdbx_strand_id
1 'polypeptide(L)'
;MVKIRLHTTVSSETARKIEDLKKKHRTTSSVVEKAVDLLYTSENFSRLGDEDLLILAFIRELNFMLCAKDHYTALVEGDAERAVRESMIEMAVKYLSKKPISDLDFEELLSVVARLWNLLNRAEHAEVQKDGEKLNFVFYHDMRSKAVSELHLNLLKYLYEKYYSKKYEMQVDTITVNGFSVLFFPKDSVD
;
A
#
# COMPACT_ATOMS: atom_id res chain seq x y z
N MET A 1 -14.32 -18.91 24.87
CA MET A 1 -13.26 -19.89 25.21
C MET A 1 -12.91 -19.77 26.69
N VAL A 2 -12.56 -20.89 27.32
CA VAL A 2 -12.15 -20.94 28.74
C VAL A 2 -10.79 -20.25 28.89
N LYS A 3 -10.67 -19.31 29.83
CA LYS A 3 -9.38 -18.66 30.14
C LYS A 3 -8.58 -19.54 31.10
N ILE A 4 -7.32 -19.80 30.76
CA ILE A 4 -6.38 -20.56 31.59
C ILE A 4 -5.46 -19.58 32.30
N ARG A 5 -5.25 -19.77 33.61
CA ARG A 5 -4.31 -18.93 34.38
C ARG A 5 -2.88 -19.45 34.17
N LEU A 6 -2.04 -18.62 33.56
CA LEU A 6 -0.62 -18.88 33.42
C LEU A 6 0.14 -18.31 34.63
N HIS A 7 0.97 -19.13 35.27
CA HIS A 7 1.90 -18.68 36.31
C HIS A 7 3.32 -18.86 35.80
N THR A 8 4.07 -17.76 35.71
CA THR A 8 5.44 -17.74 35.19
C THR A 8 6.27 -16.70 35.91
N THR A 9 7.59 -16.83 35.82
CA THR A 9 8.54 -15.76 36.16
C THR A 9 9.01 -15.07 34.88
N VAL A 10 9.40 -13.80 35.01
CA VAL A 10 10.00 -12.99 33.95
C VAL A 10 11.11 -12.13 34.54
N SER A 11 12.04 -11.63 33.71
CA SER A 11 13.05 -10.69 34.19
C SER A 11 12.40 -9.37 34.65
N SER A 12 13.12 -8.62 35.49
CA SER A 12 12.67 -7.29 35.93
C SER A 12 12.48 -6.31 34.75
N GLU A 13 13.33 -6.41 33.73
CA GLU A 13 13.21 -5.65 32.49
C GLU A 13 11.93 -6.01 31.71
N THR A 14 11.65 -7.30 31.55
CA THR A 14 10.42 -7.78 30.90
C THR A 14 9.19 -7.35 31.68
N ALA A 15 9.22 -7.38 33.00
CA ALA A 15 8.13 -6.88 33.84
C ALA A 15 7.85 -5.39 33.58
N ARG A 16 8.90 -4.55 33.46
CA ARG A 16 8.75 -3.13 33.09
C ARG A 16 8.12 -2.95 31.70
N LYS A 17 8.61 -3.69 30.70
CA LYS A 17 8.05 -3.69 29.33
C LYS A 17 6.57 -4.09 29.31
N ILE A 18 6.17 -5.08 30.10
CA ILE A 18 4.76 -5.49 30.23
C ILE A 18 3.90 -4.36 30.83
N GLU A 19 4.39 -3.68 31.86
CA GLU A 19 3.68 -2.54 32.46
C GLU A 19 3.52 -1.37 31.49
N ASP A 20 4.51 -1.08 30.65
CA ASP A 20 4.37 -0.07 29.60
C ASP A 20 3.35 -0.49 28.53
N LEU A 21 3.38 -1.74 28.08
CA LEU A 21 2.42 -2.26 27.10
C LEU A 21 0.98 -2.30 27.65
N LYS A 22 0.79 -2.44 28.96
CA LYS A 22 -0.55 -2.38 29.59
C LYS A 22 -1.22 -1.03 29.39
N LYS A 23 -0.50 0.07 29.17
CA LYS A 23 -1.10 1.38 28.84
C LYS A 23 -1.93 1.31 27.54
N LYS A 24 -1.47 0.51 26.57
CA LYS A 24 -2.16 0.29 25.28
C LYS A 24 -3.13 -0.89 25.30
N HIS A 25 -2.74 -1.99 25.94
CA HIS A 25 -3.48 -3.26 25.88
C HIS A 25 -4.40 -3.51 27.09
N ARG A 26 -4.38 -2.66 28.13
CA ARG A 26 -5.22 -2.71 29.35
C ARG A 26 -4.83 -3.78 30.38
N THR A 27 -4.60 -5.03 29.98
CA THR A 27 -4.32 -6.13 30.92
C THR A 27 -3.06 -6.92 30.59
N THR A 28 -2.46 -7.59 31.58
CA THR A 28 -1.34 -8.52 31.33
C THR A 28 -1.75 -9.65 30.39
N SER A 29 -2.97 -10.19 30.54
CA SER A 29 -3.48 -11.25 29.64
C SER A 29 -3.53 -10.79 28.19
N SER A 30 -4.05 -9.60 27.91
CA SER A 30 -4.09 -9.05 26.55
C SER A 30 -2.71 -8.71 25.99
N VAL A 31 -1.74 -8.34 26.84
CA VAL A 31 -0.34 -8.17 26.41
C VAL A 31 0.25 -9.51 26.00
N VAL A 32 0.05 -10.55 26.81
CA VAL A 32 0.55 -11.90 26.55
C VAL A 32 -0.14 -12.50 25.31
N GLU A 33 -1.46 -12.44 25.21
CA GLU A 33 -2.21 -12.89 24.03
C GLU A 33 -1.70 -12.17 22.78
N LYS A 34 -1.54 -10.84 22.81
CA LYS A 34 -1.02 -10.11 21.66
C LYS A 34 0.42 -10.49 21.31
N ALA A 35 1.28 -10.71 22.30
CA ALA A 35 2.65 -11.14 22.09
C ALA A 35 2.72 -12.54 21.49
N VAL A 36 1.89 -13.47 21.98
CA VAL A 36 1.78 -14.84 21.46
C VAL A 36 1.18 -14.82 20.05
N ASP A 37 0.10 -14.07 19.81
CA ASP A 37 -0.47 -13.89 18.47
C ASP A 37 0.57 -13.34 17.51
N LEU A 38 1.34 -12.34 17.94
CA LEU A 38 2.47 -11.82 17.16
C LEU A 38 3.48 -12.93 16.91
N LEU A 39 3.91 -13.70 17.91
CA LEU A 39 4.84 -14.82 17.71
C LEU A 39 4.32 -15.88 16.72
N TYR A 40 3.06 -16.29 16.84
CA TYR A 40 2.42 -17.29 15.96
C TYR A 40 2.16 -16.76 14.55
N THR A 41 1.61 -15.54 14.41
CA THR A 41 1.46 -14.90 13.08
C THR A 41 2.81 -14.50 12.49
N SER A 42 3.81 -14.25 13.34
CA SER A 42 5.19 -13.96 12.97
C SER A 42 6.02 -15.17 12.59
N GLU A 43 5.48 -16.39 12.55
CA GLU A 43 6.17 -17.46 11.82
C GLU A 43 6.45 -17.06 10.36
N ASN A 44 5.74 -16.04 9.83
CA ASN A 44 6.07 -15.33 8.59
C ASN A 44 7.03 -14.12 8.74
N PHE A 45 7.10 -13.48 9.93
CA PHE A 45 8.00 -12.34 10.25
C PHE A 45 9.37 -12.76 10.80
N SER A 46 9.55 -14.02 11.21
CA SER A 46 10.84 -14.64 11.55
C SER A 46 11.89 -14.51 10.44
N ARG A 47 11.48 -14.07 9.25
CA ARG A 47 12.31 -13.75 8.10
C ARG A 47 12.85 -12.33 8.07
N LEU A 48 12.34 -11.41 8.90
CA LEU A 48 12.81 -10.02 8.91
C LEU A 48 13.96 -9.89 9.92
N GLY A 49 15.17 -9.67 9.40
CA GLY A 49 16.34 -9.33 10.21
C GLY A 49 16.41 -7.84 10.56
N ASP A 50 17.46 -7.45 11.29
CA ASP A 50 17.71 -6.05 11.65
C ASP A 50 17.80 -5.14 10.41
N GLU A 51 18.35 -5.64 9.29
CA GLU A 51 18.43 -4.91 8.02
C GLU A 51 17.05 -4.64 7.41
N ASP A 52 16.11 -5.59 7.48
CA ASP A 52 14.75 -5.39 6.98
C ASP A 52 13.99 -4.34 7.80
N LEU A 53 14.16 -4.39 9.12
CA LEU A 53 13.60 -3.38 10.02
C LEU A 53 14.19 -2.00 9.74
N LEU A 54 15.49 -1.93 9.44
CA LEU A 54 16.16 -0.67 9.06
C LEU A 54 15.63 -0.12 7.73
N ILE A 55 15.39 -0.96 6.72
CA ILE A 55 14.77 -0.54 5.46
C ILE A 55 13.38 0.05 5.72
N LEU A 56 12.57 -0.59 6.57
CA LEU A 56 11.25 -0.08 6.93
C LEU A 56 11.34 1.27 7.68
N ALA A 57 12.33 1.44 8.53
CA ALA A 57 12.61 2.72 9.20
C ALA A 57 13.01 3.79 8.19
N PHE A 58 13.90 3.49 7.23
CA PHE A 58 14.26 4.44 6.17
C PHE A 58 13.07 4.89 5.33
N ILE A 59 12.17 3.97 4.98
CA ILE A 59 10.96 4.30 4.24
C ILE A 59 10.07 5.25 5.04
N ARG A 60 9.81 4.94 6.32
CA ARG A 60 8.83 5.69 7.14
C ARG A 60 9.38 6.97 7.77
N GLU A 61 10.65 6.96 8.18
CA GLU A 61 11.25 8.03 8.98
C GLU A 61 12.12 8.95 8.13
N LEU A 62 12.77 8.44 7.08
CA LEU A 62 13.62 9.22 6.18
C LEU A 62 12.94 9.57 4.84
N ASN A 63 11.65 9.25 4.69
CA ASN A 63 10.85 9.47 3.50
C ASN A 63 11.44 8.80 2.24
N PHE A 64 12.03 7.61 2.37
CA PHE A 64 12.53 6.86 1.21
C PHE A 64 11.37 6.21 0.46
N MET A 65 11.46 6.23 -0.88
CA MET A 65 10.53 5.54 -1.77
C MET A 65 11.12 4.26 -2.32
N LEU A 66 10.30 3.21 -2.40
CA LEU A 66 10.68 1.95 -3.06
C LEU A 66 10.33 1.95 -4.55
N CYS A 67 11.31 1.59 -5.37
CA CYS A 67 11.11 1.33 -6.79
C CYS A 67 11.99 0.20 -7.33
N ALA A 68 11.57 -0.42 -8.43
CA ALA A 68 12.38 -1.39 -9.14
C ALA A 68 13.61 -0.70 -9.76
N LYS A 69 14.72 -1.43 -9.88
CA LYS A 69 15.97 -0.89 -10.43
C LYS A 69 15.77 -0.37 -11.87
N ASP A 70 15.09 -1.13 -12.72
CA ASP A 70 14.85 -0.73 -14.12
C ASP A 70 13.89 0.46 -14.23
N HIS A 71 12.90 0.54 -13.33
CA HIS A 71 12.07 1.75 -13.18
C HIS A 71 12.93 2.97 -12.82
N TYR A 72 13.81 2.84 -11.84
CA TYR A 72 14.71 3.92 -11.43
C TYR A 72 15.65 4.34 -12.56
N THR A 73 16.25 3.38 -13.28
CA THR A 73 17.10 3.66 -14.45
C THR A 73 16.34 4.47 -15.50
N ALA A 74 15.14 4.05 -15.88
CA ALA A 74 14.34 4.76 -16.86
C ALA A 74 13.94 6.17 -16.40
N LEU A 75 13.66 6.36 -15.10
CA LEU A 75 13.42 7.70 -14.53
C LEU A 75 14.64 8.61 -14.63
N VAL A 76 15.83 8.09 -14.31
CA VAL A 76 17.09 8.85 -14.39
C VAL A 76 17.44 9.21 -15.84
N GLU A 77 17.11 8.33 -16.79
CA GLU A 77 17.29 8.55 -18.23
C GLU A 77 16.23 9.49 -18.83
N GLY A 78 15.19 9.87 -18.08
CA GLY A 78 14.09 10.72 -18.55
C GLY A 78 13.10 10.01 -19.49
N ASP A 79 13.15 8.69 -19.59
CA ASP A 79 12.23 7.88 -20.41
C ASP A 79 11.00 7.49 -19.58
N ALA A 80 10.02 8.40 -19.52
CA ALA A 80 8.81 8.21 -18.75
C ALA A 80 7.96 7.00 -19.21
N GLU A 81 7.94 6.70 -20.52
CA GLU A 81 7.17 5.59 -21.06
C GLU A 81 7.79 4.24 -20.65
N ARG A 82 9.11 4.12 -20.78
CA ARG A 82 9.84 2.96 -20.27
C ARG A 82 9.72 2.84 -18.76
N ALA A 83 9.78 3.95 -18.03
CA ALA A 83 9.61 3.92 -16.58
C ALA A 83 8.26 3.30 -16.19
N VAL A 84 7.17 3.61 -16.89
CA VAL A 84 5.86 2.98 -16.65
C VAL A 84 5.89 1.48 -16.91
N ARG A 85 6.45 1.05 -18.05
CA ARG A 85 6.54 -0.37 -18.44
C ARG A 85 7.40 -1.19 -17.46
N GLU A 86 8.52 -0.64 -17.02
CA GLU A 86 9.50 -1.29 -16.12
C GLU A 86 9.17 -1.11 -14.62
N SER A 87 8.03 -0.51 -14.29
CA SER A 87 7.64 -0.19 -12.91
C SER A 87 7.41 -1.39 -12.00
N MET A 88 7.28 -2.59 -12.57
CA MET A 88 6.87 -3.82 -11.89
C MET A 88 5.52 -3.72 -11.17
N ILE A 89 4.69 -2.73 -11.52
CA ILE A 89 3.42 -2.46 -10.81
C ILE A 89 2.45 -3.64 -10.88
N GLU A 90 2.35 -4.34 -12.01
CA GLU A 90 1.52 -5.55 -12.12
C GLU A 90 1.97 -6.66 -11.17
N MET A 91 3.28 -6.84 -11.02
CA MET A 91 3.84 -7.84 -10.11
C MET A 91 3.55 -7.46 -8.66
N ALA A 92 3.71 -6.19 -8.31
CA ALA A 92 3.40 -5.69 -6.98
C ALA A 92 1.91 -5.84 -6.62
N VAL A 93 1.00 -5.55 -7.56
CA VAL A 93 -0.44 -5.79 -7.41
C VAL A 93 -0.75 -7.27 -7.19
N LYS A 94 -0.18 -8.17 -8.01
CA LYS A 94 -0.35 -9.63 -7.84
C LYS A 94 0.18 -10.11 -6.49
N TYR A 95 1.32 -9.58 -6.06
CA TYR A 95 1.92 -9.95 -4.79
C TYR A 95 1.08 -9.47 -3.59
N LEU A 96 0.47 -8.30 -3.67
CA LEU A 96 -0.35 -7.74 -2.59
C LEU A 96 -1.74 -8.39 -2.52
N SER A 97 -2.37 -8.62 -3.68
CA SER A 97 -3.70 -9.24 -3.80
C SER A 97 -3.70 -10.76 -3.62
N LYS A 98 -2.56 -11.42 -3.87
CA LYS A 98 -2.42 -12.89 -3.92
C LYS A 98 -3.30 -13.54 -5.01
N LYS A 99 -3.70 -12.77 -6.04
CA LYS A 99 -4.51 -13.24 -7.17
C LYS A 99 -3.96 -12.70 -8.51
N PRO A 100 -4.27 -13.35 -9.64
CA PRO A 100 -4.13 -12.73 -10.95
C PRO A 100 -4.96 -11.44 -11.07
N ILE A 101 -4.47 -10.43 -11.79
CA ILE A 101 -5.19 -9.16 -11.97
C ILE A 101 -6.53 -9.36 -12.69
N SER A 102 -6.60 -10.34 -13.59
CA SER A 102 -7.83 -10.71 -14.32
C SER A 102 -8.99 -11.13 -13.41
N ASP A 103 -8.67 -11.56 -12.19
CA ASP A 103 -9.63 -12.13 -11.25
C ASP A 103 -10.09 -11.07 -10.22
N LEU A 104 -9.51 -9.87 -10.27
CA LEU A 104 -9.94 -8.73 -9.47
C LEU A 104 -11.11 -8.06 -10.18
N ASP A 105 -12.09 -7.58 -9.42
CA ASP A 105 -12.96 -6.54 -9.95
C ASP A 105 -12.20 -5.20 -10.00
N PHE A 106 -12.78 -4.20 -10.67
CA PHE A 106 -12.05 -2.94 -10.88
C PHE A 106 -11.83 -2.16 -9.59
N GLU A 107 -12.83 -2.16 -8.69
CA GLU A 107 -12.74 -1.51 -7.38
C GLU A 107 -11.67 -2.17 -6.50
N GLU A 108 -11.55 -3.50 -6.54
CA GLU A 108 -10.52 -4.29 -5.87
C GLU A 108 -9.13 -3.94 -6.43
N LEU A 109 -8.96 -3.88 -7.75
CA LEU A 109 -7.70 -3.43 -8.35
C LEU A 109 -7.31 -2.03 -7.86
N LEU A 110 -8.22 -1.06 -7.95
CA LEU A 110 -7.97 0.31 -7.53
C LEU A 110 -7.59 0.35 -6.04
N SER A 111 -8.32 -0.36 -5.19
CA SER A 111 -8.03 -0.43 -3.75
C SER A 111 -6.66 -1.04 -3.45
N VAL A 112 -6.25 -2.07 -4.20
CA VAL A 112 -4.92 -2.68 -4.10
C VAL A 112 -3.84 -1.70 -4.54
N VAL A 113 -4.06 -0.93 -5.61
CA VAL A 113 -3.11 0.09 -6.10
C VAL A 113 -2.96 1.23 -5.08
N ALA A 114 -4.06 1.75 -4.53
CA ALA A 114 -4.04 2.76 -3.47
C ALA A 114 -3.24 2.26 -2.25
N ARG A 115 -3.54 1.04 -1.78
CA ARG A 115 -2.79 0.41 -0.69
C ARG A 115 -1.31 0.24 -1.02
N LEU A 116 -0.97 -0.15 -2.25
CA LEU A 116 0.41 -0.31 -2.69
C LEU A 116 1.16 1.03 -2.64
N TRP A 117 0.55 2.12 -3.10
CA TRP A 117 1.18 3.44 -3.05
C TRP A 117 1.43 3.96 -1.65
N ASN A 118 0.49 3.73 -0.73
CA ASN A 118 0.70 4.03 0.69
C ASN A 118 1.81 3.15 1.29
N LEU A 119 1.87 1.86 0.92
CA LEU A 119 2.89 0.93 1.42
C LEU A 119 4.31 1.24 0.92
N LEU A 120 4.44 1.68 -0.33
CA LEU A 120 5.73 2.02 -0.95
C LEU A 120 6.17 3.47 -0.67
N ASN A 121 5.44 4.18 0.20
CA ASN A 121 5.66 5.58 0.55
C ASN A 121 5.66 6.52 -0.68
N ARG A 122 4.83 6.21 -1.68
CA ARG A 122 4.67 7.02 -2.90
C ARG A 122 3.54 8.04 -2.80
N ALA A 123 2.57 7.75 -1.93
CA ALA A 123 1.47 8.62 -1.58
C ALA A 123 1.56 9.02 -0.11
N GLU A 124 1.25 10.30 0.15
CA GLU A 124 0.82 10.76 1.47
C GLU A 124 -0.61 10.25 1.75
N HIS A 125 -1.45 10.25 0.71
CA HIS A 125 -2.80 9.70 0.74
C HIS A 125 -3.18 9.11 -0.61
N ALA A 126 -3.70 7.89 -0.62
CA ALA A 126 -4.31 7.29 -1.79
C ALA A 126 -5.52 6.47 -1.39
N GLU A 127 -6.65 6.68 -2.06
CA GLU A 127 -7.91 6.00 -1.77
C GLU A 127 -8.81 5.90 -3.00
N VAL A 128 -9.83 5.04 -2.88
CA VAL A 128 -10.91 4.89 -3.85
C VAL A 128 -12.20 5.30 -3.16
N GLN A 129 -12.90 6.27 -3.73
CA GLN A 129 -14.21 6.70 -3.27
C GLN A 129 -15.26 6.19 -4.26
N LYS A 130 -16.39 5.72 -3.76
CA LYS A 130 -17.48 5.20 -4.59
C LYS A 130 -18.73 6.06 -4.43
N ASP A 131 -19.29 6.49 -5.56
CA ASP A 131 -20.56 7.22 -5.62
C ASP A 131 -21.48 6.54 -6.65
N GLY A 132 -22.38 5.69 -6.17
CA GLY A 132 -23.15 4.79 -7.03
C GLY A 132 -22.24 3.84 -7.82
N GLU A 133 -22.37 3.87 -9.15
CA GLU A 133 -21.52 3.11 -10.08
C GLU A 133 -20.19 3.81 -10.41
N LYS A 134 -20.01 5.06 -9.95
CA LYS A 134 -18.81 5.86 -10.22
C LYS A 134 -17.73 5.53 -9.21
N LEU A 135 -16.51 5.32 -9.70
CA LEU A 135 -15.32 5.15 -8.86
C LEU A 135 -14.41 6.36 -9.03
N ASN A 136 -14.06 7.02 -7.93
CA ASN A 136 -13.11 8.11 -7.90
C ASN A 136 -11.81 7.65 -7.25
N PHE A 137 -10.71 7.65 -8.01
CA PHE A 137 -9.39 7.39 -7.49
C PHE A 137 -8.68 8.70 -7.15
N VAL A 138 -8.30 8.85 -5.89
CA VAL A 138 -7.63 10.04 -5.38
C VAL A 138 -6.21 9.68 -4.95
N PHE A 139 -5.23 10.45 -5.44
CA PHE A 139 -3.81 10.27 -5.12
C PHE A 139 -3.19 11.61 -4.76
N TYR A 140 -2.57 11.71 -3.57
CA TYR A 140 -1.82 12.87 -3.12
C TYR A 140 -0.42 12.50 -2.63
N HIS A 141 0.54 13.37 -2.90
CA HIS A 141 1.92 13.27 -2.46
C HIS A 141 2.51 14.64 -2.09
N ASP A 142 3.55 14.62 -1.28
CA ASP A 142 4.20 15.79 -0.70
C ASP A 142 5.37 16.35 -1.55
N MET A 143 5.77 15.66 -2.61
CA MET A 143 6.93 16.01 -3.45
C MET A 143 6.80 17.30 -4.30
N ARG A 144 5.63 17.95 -4.35
CA ARG A 144 5.37 19.24 -5.06
C ARG A 144 5.88 19.26 -6.52
N SER A 145 5.65 18.18 -7.26
CA SER A 145 6.04 18.06 -8.67
C SER A 145 4.91 17.47 -9.51
N LYS A 146 4.47 18.23 -10.52
CA LYS A 146 3.44 17.75 -11.45
C LYS A 146 3.92 16.54 -12.26
N ALA A 147 5.21 16.49 -12.61
CA ALA A 147 5.78 15.35 -13.32
C ALA A 147 5.67 14.04 -12.50
N VAL A 148 5.78 14.14 -11.18
CA VAL A 148 5.56 12.99 -10.29
C VAL A 148 4.08 12.57 -10.29
N SER A 149 3.15 13.53 -10.24
CA SER A 149 1.72 13.22 -10.35
C SER A 149 1.39 12.56 -11.70
N GLU A 150 1.97 13.05 -12.80
CA GLU A 150 1.80 12.52 -14.15
C GLU A 150 2.36 11.09 -14.27
N LEU A 151 3.53 10.81 -13.70
CA LEU A 151 4.11 9.47 -13.66
C LEU A 151 3.16 8.47 -12.98
N HIS A 152 2.65 8.82 -11.79
CA HIS A 152 1.75 7.95 -11.03
C HIS A 152 0.40 7.77 -11.74
N LEU A 153 -0.13 8.82 -12.36
CA LEU A 153 -1.30 8.74 -13.21
C LEU A 153 -1.06 7.79 -14.39
N ASN A 154 0.11 7.85 -15.03
CA ASN A 154 0.45 6.97 -16.15
C ASN A 154 0.60 5.50 -15.73
N LEU A 155 1.08 5.24 -14.51
CA LEU A 155 1.08 3.89 -13.94
C LEU A 155 -0.34 3.33 -13.72
N LEU A 156 -1.26 4.17 -13.25
CA LEU A 156 -2.67 3.80 -13.11
C LEU A 156 -3.33 3.58 -14.48
N LYS A 157 -3.11 4.50 -15.42
CA LYS A 157 -3.58 4.39 -16.81
C LYS A 157 -3.10 3.10 -17.45
N TYR A 158 -1.84 2.74 -17.27
CA TYR A 158 -1.27 1.50 -17.80
C TYR A 158 -2.04 0.26 -17.33
N LEU A 159 -2.35 0.17 -16.04
CA LEU A 159 -3.16 -0.93 -15.51
C LEU A 159 -4.60 -0.89 -16.02
N TYR A 160 -5.23 0.29 -16.00
CA TYR A 160 -6.59 0.50 -16.49
C TYR A 160 -6.72 0.12 -17.98
N GLU A 161 -5.83 0.62 -18.83
CA GLU A 161 -5.83 0.39 -20.28
C GLU A 161 -5.69 -1.10 -20.60
N LYS A 162 -4.79 -1.78 -19.90
CA LYS A 162 -4.49 -3.19 -20.11
C LYS A 162 -5.62 -4.12 -19.70
N TYR A 163 -6.37 -3.79 -18.64
CA TYR A 163 -7.31 -4.72 -18.01
C TYR A 163 -8.79 -4.29 -18.03
N TYR A 164 -9.10 -3.00 -17.98
CA TYR A 164 -10.46 -2.50 -17.71
C TYR A 164 -10.99 -1.46 -18.71
N SER A 165 -10.19 -0.96 -19.65
CA SER A 165 -10.60 0.01 -20.69
C SER A 165 -11.77 -0.41 -21.58
N LYS A 166 -12.07 -1.72 -21.64
CA LYS A 166 -13.23 -2.25 -22.36
C LYS A 166 -14.55 -2.12 -21.57
N LYS A 167 -14.48 -1.99 -20.25
CA LYS A 167 -15.64 -1.99 -19.34
C LYS A 167 -15.89 -0.63 -18.70
N TYR A 168 -14.84 0.14 -18.49
CA TYR A 168 -14.90 1.45 -17.87
C TYR A 168 -14.36 2.53 -18.80
N GLU A 169 -14.89 3.74 -18.68
CA GLU A 169 -14.29 4.97 -19.18
C GLU A 169 -13.49 5.62 -18.06
N MET A 170 -12.41 6.29 -18.42
CA MET A 170 -11.54 7.01 -17.49
C MET A 170 -11.54 8.49 -17.85
N GLN A 171 -11.87 9.34 -16.89
CA GLN A 171 -11.77 10.78 -17.00
C GLN A 171 -10.82 11.33 -15.93
N VAL A 172 -9.79 12.07 -16.35
CA VAL A 172 -8.95 12.80 -15.41
C VAL A 172 -9.71 14.05 -14.97
N ASP A 173 -10.07 14.11 -13.70
CA ASP A 173 -10.80 15.24 -13.11
C ASP A 173 -9.83 16.39 -12.79
N THR A 174 -8.75 16.09 -12.07
CA THR A 174 -7.70 17.07 -11.77
C THR A 174 -6.31 16.46 -11.75
N ILE A 175 -5.31 17.27 -12.06
CA ILE A 175 -3.89 16.96 -11.86
C ILE A 175 -3.15 18.22 -11.44
N THR A 176 -2.40 18.13 -10.35
CA THR A 176 -1.73 19.26 -9.69
C THR A 176 -0.26 18.92 -9.44
N VAL A 177 0.47 19.78 -8.73
CA VAL A 177 1.83 19.48 -8.27
C VAL A 177 1.86 18.51 -7.07
N ASN A 178 0.70 18.22 -6.48
CA ASN A 178 0.58 17.40 -5.27
C ASN A 178 -0.21 16.12 -5.47
N GLY A 179 -0.65 15.80 -6.70
CA GLY A 179 -1.53 14.65 -6.90
C GLY A 179 -2.53 14.82 -8.02
N PHE A 180 -3.47 13.87 -8.10
CA PHE A 180 -4.52 13.82 -9.11
C PHE A 180 -5.79 13.16 -8.57
N SER A 181 -6.89 13.40 -9.29
CA SER A 181 -8.18 12.74 -9.13
C SER A 181 -8.62 12.18 -10.48
N VAL A 182 -9.06 10.94 -10.51
CA VAL A 182 -9.52 10.26 -11.72
C VAL A 182 -10.86 9.59 -11.46
N LEU A 183 -11.84 9.91 -12.30
CA LEU A 183 -13.15 9.30 -12.28
C LEU A 183 -13.21 8.15 -13.28
N PHE A 184 -13.90 7.08 -12.88
CA PHE A 184 -14.20 5.94 -13.71
C PHE A 184 -15.70 5.64 -13.70
N PHE A 185 -16.24 5.34 -14.88
CA PHE A 185 -17.66 5.07 -15.11
C PHE A 185 -17.79 3.79 -15.94
N PRO A 186 -18.72 2.88 -15.63
CA PRO A 186 -19.03 1.77 -16.53
C PRO A 186 -19.44 2.31 -17.91
N LYS A 187 -18.98 1.71 -19.00
CA LYS A 187 -19.38 2.12 -20.36
C LYS A 187 -20.88 1.98 -20.61
N ASP A 188 -21.53 1.07 -19.89
CA ASP A 188 -22.98 0.86 -19.95
C ASP A 188 -23.77 1.90 -19.12
N SER A 189 -23.10 2.88 -18.49
CA SER A 189 -23.75 3.92 -17.65
C SER A 189 -23.90 5.27 -18.33
N VAL A 190 -23.54 5.38 -19.62
CA VAL A 190 -23.75 6.58 -20.44
C VAL A 190 -24.98 6.36 -21.33
N ASP A 191 -26.16 6.51 -20.74
CA ASP A 191 -27.45 6.77 -21.42
C ASP A 191 -28.09 8.02 -20.80
#